data_AF-A0A3S4YKL0-F1
#
_entry.id   AF-A0A3S4YKL0-F1
#
_cell.length_a   1.000
_cell.length_b   1.000
_cell.length_c   1.000
_cell.angle_alpha   90.00
_cell.angle_beta   90.00
_cell.angle_gamma   90.00
#
_symmetry.space_group_name_H-M   'P 1'
#
loop_
_entity.id
_entity.type
_entity.pdbx_description
1 polymer ?
#
loop_
_entity_poly.entity_id
_entity_poly.type
_entity_poly.pdbx_seq_one_letter_code
_entity_poly.pdbx_strand_id
1 'polypeptide(L)' 'METITIRVKSRDKALFKRVSKEKNKSISNWARETLLSSIEDEYDVGIVEEYLKNEDSMKFYTADEVDKELER' A
#
# COMPACT_ATOMS: atom_id res chain seq x y z
N MET A 1 12.28 -10.40 -17.74
CA MET A 1 10.85 -10.29 -17.36
C MET A 1 10.56 -11.46 -16.44
N GLU A 2 10.24 -11.20 -15.18
CA GLU A 2 9.95 -12.28 -14.22
C GLU A 2 8.47 -12.63 -14.25
N THR A 3 8.14 -13.91 -14.04
CA THR A 3 6.77 -14.43 -14.13
C THR A 3 6.36 -15.06 -12.82
N ILE A 4 5.17 -14.70 -12.33
CA ILE A 4 4.55 -15.30 -11.15
C ILE A 4 3.42 -16.21 -11.63
N THR A 5 3.43 -17.47 -11.17
CA THR A 5 2.34 -18.42 -11.43
C THR A 5 1.53 -18.63 -10.16
N ILE A 6 0.25 -18.28 -10.19
CA ILE A 6 -0.66 -18.45 -9.05
C ILE A 6 -1.63 -19.59 -9.36
N ARG A 7 -1.63 -20.63 -8.53
CA ARG A 7 -2.60 -21.73 -8.61
C ARG A 7 -3.85 -21.35 -7.82
N VAL A 8 -5.01 -21.38 -8.49
CA VAL A 8 -6.30 -21.02 -7.89
C VAL A 8 -7.35 -22.07 -8.19
N LYS A 9 -8.38 -22.16 -7.34
CA LYS A 9 -9.54 -23.03 -7.61
C LYS A 9 -10.38 -22.42 -8.74
N SER A 10 -11.20 -23.24 -9.40
CA SER A 10 -12.04 -22.80 -10.52
C SER A 10 -13.01 -21.66 -10.12
N ARG A 11 -13.53 -21.70 -8.89
CA ARG A 11 -14.40 -20.65 -8.33
C ARG A 11 -13.68 -19.30 -8.23
N ASP A 12 -12.46 -19.30 -7.70
CA ASP A 12 -11.66 -18.09 -7.51
C ASP A 12 -11.23 -17.50 -8.85
N LYS A 13 -10.86 -18.37 -9.82
CA LYS A 13 -10.58 -17.94 -11.20
C LYS A 13 -11.75 -17.19 -11.84
N ALA A 14 -12.98 -17.66 -11.60
CA ALA A 14 -14.18 -17.00 -12.11
C ALA A 14 -14.39 -15.63 -11.43
N LEU A 15 -14.12 -15.54 -10.13
CA LEU A 15 -14.19 -14.28 -9.38
C LEU A 15 -13.16 -13.26 -9.89
N PHE A 16 -11.89 -13.66 -10.03
CA PHE A 16 -10.82 -12.79 -10.51
C PHE A 16 -11.11 -12.24 -11.90
N LYS A 17 -11.63 -13.09 -12.80
CA LYS A 17 -12.07 -12.67 -14.14
C LYS A 17 -13.17 -11.62 -14.11
N ARG A 18 -14.14 -11.76 -13.21
CA ARG A 18 -15.26 -10.81 -13.10
C ARG A 18 -14.77 -9.47 -12.55
N VAL A 19 -14.03 -9.49 -11.44
CA VAL A 19 -13.53 -8.27 -10.79
C VAL A 19 -12.57 -7.51 -11.71
N SER A 20 -11.66 -8.19 -12.41
CA SER A 20 -10.74 -7.52 -13.34
C SER A 20 -11.50 -6.86 -14.50
N LYS A 21 -12.56 -7.51 -15.00
CA LYS A 21 -13.43 -6.96 -16.05
C LYS A 21 -14.24 -5.75 -15.57
N GLU A 22 -14.81 -5.80 -14.38
CA GLU A 22 -15.52 -4.65 -13.77
C GLU A 22 -14.60 -3.43 -13.63
N LYS A 23 -13.30 -3.67 -13.36
CA LYS A 23 -12.26 -2.64 -13.29
C LYS A 23 -11.62 -2.30 -14.64
N ASN A 24 -12.14 -2.86 -15.75
CA ASN A 24 -11.62 -2.69 -17.10
C ASN A 24 -10.11 -2.97 -17.25
N LYS A 25 -9.61 -3.99 -16.53
CA LYS A 25 -8.20 -4.40 -16.49
C LYS A 25 -8.04 -5.89 -16.84
N SER A 26 -6.86 -6.24 -17.38
CA SER A 26 -6.47 -7.65 -17.48
C SER A 26 -6.28 -8.25 -16.09
N ILE A 27 -6.44 -9.57 -15.97
CA ILE A 27 -6.24 -10.26 -14.68
C ILE A 27 -4.83 -10.03 -14.15
N SER A 28 -3.82 -10.05 -15.02
CA SER A 28 -2.42 -9.86 -14.62
C SER A 28 -2.15 -8.44 -14.11
N ASN A 29 -2.72 -7.42 -14.76
CA ASN A 29 -2.54 -6.03 -14.32
C ASN A 29 -3.28 -5.78 -13.02
N TRP A 30 -4.54 -6.23 -12.94
CA TRP A 30 -5.32 -6.12 -11.71
C TRP A 30 -4.65 -6.85 -10.53
N ALA A 31 -4.17 -8.08 -10.74
CA ALA A 31 -3.49 -8.84 -9.70
C ALA A 31 -2.17 -8.17 -9.27
N ARG A 32 -1.39 -7.65 -10.22
CA ARG A 32 -0.16 -6.90 -9.91
C ARG A 32 -0.45 -5.67 -9.06
N GLU A 33 -1.40 -4.83 -9.49
CA GLU A 33 -1.78 -3.62 -8.75
C GLU A 33 -2.31 -3.95 -7.35
N THR A 34 -3.13 -5.00 -7.24
CA THR A 34 -3.67 -5.42 -5.94
C THR A 34 -2.58 -5.91 -4.99
N LEU A 35 -1.61 -6.70 -5.50
CA LEU A 35 -0.49 -7.17 -4.69
C LEU A 35 0.44 -6.03 -4.25
N LEU A 36 0.68 -5.04 -5.11
CA LEU A 36 1.48 -3.88 -4.74
C LEU A 36 0.76 -3.03 -3.70
N SER A 37 -0.52 -2.73 -3.92
CA SER A 37 -1.35 -1.98 -2.97
C SER A 37 -1.39 -2.64 -1.60
N SER A 38 -1.50 -3.98 -1.52
CA SER A 38 -1.49 -4.66 -0.21
C SER A 38 -0.16 -4.54 0.52
N ILE A 39 0.97 -4.52 -0.21
CA ILE A 39 2.30 -4.35 0.38
C ILE A 39 2.46 -2.91 0.90
N GLU A 40 1.98 -1.93 0.12
CA GLU A 40 1.98 -0.51 0.51
C GLU A 40 1.12 -0.29 1.76
N ASP A 41 -0.10 -0.85 1.79
CA ASP A 41 -0.99 -0.76 2.95
C ASP A 41 -0.35 -1.36 4.22
N GLU A 42 0.32 -2.52 4.11
CA GLU A 42 1.03 -3.13 5.24
C GLU A 42 2.18 -2.25 5.76
N TYR A 43 2.91 -1.60 4.85
CA TYR A 43 3.99 -0.68 5.21
C TYR A 43 3.46 0.60 5.88
N ASP A 44 2.42 1.21 5.32
CA ASP A 44 1.79 2.42 5.84
C ASP A 44 1.21 2.18 7.24
N VAL A 45 0.54 1.04 7.46
CA VAL A 45 0.06 0.63 8.78
C VAL A 45 1.24 0.53 9.76
N GLY A 46 2.36 -0.06 9.34
CA GLY A 46 3.56 -0.16 10.16
C GLY A 46 4.10 1.20 10.62
N ILE A 47 4.13 2.20 9.74
CA ILE A 47 4.56 3.57 10.08
C ILE A 47 3.62 4.18 11.11
N VAL A 48 2.30 4.05 10.92
CA VAL A 48 1.31 4.59 11.86
C VAL A 48 1.42 3.92 13.23
N GLU A 49 1.61 2.59 13.26
CA GLU A 49 1.83 1.87 14.50
C GLU A 49 3.11 2.29 15.22
N GLU A 50 4.19 2.55 14.49
CA GLU A 50 5.44 3.07 15.05
C GLU A 50 5.25 4.46 15.63
N TYR A 51 4.55 5.35 14.91
CA TYR A 51 4.18 6.66 15.41
C TYR A 51 3.41 6.56 16.73
N LEU A 52 2.33 5.77 16.77
CA LEU A 52 1.47 5.63 17.96
C LEU A 52 2.23 5.06 19.17
N LYS A 53 3.25 4.21 18.94
CA LYS A 53 4.09 3.67 20.02
C LYS A 53 5.04 4.71 20.61
N ASN A 54 5.44 5.72 19.83
CA ASN A 54 6.45 6.69 20.21
C ASN A 54 5.91 8.10 20.41
N GLU A 55 4.61 8.33 20.18
CA GLU A 55 3.94 9.64 20.20
C GLU A 55 4.25 10.45 21.47
N ASP A 56 4.19 9.82 22.64
CA ASP A 56 4.47 10.46 23.94
C ASP A 56 5.94 10.91 24.10
N SER A 57 6.85 10.33 23.33
CA SER A 57 8.29 10.59 23.38
C SER A 57 8.80 11.42 22.18
N MET A 58 7.92 11.70 21.23
CA MET A 58 8.27 12.38 19.99
C MET A 58 8.24 13.90 20.17
N LYS A 59 9.20 14.60 19.57
CA LYS A 59 9.19 16.06 19.51
C LYS A 59 8.45 16.51 18.27
N PHE A 60 7.40 17.29 18.48
CA PHE A 60 6.67 17.98 17.43
C PHE A 60 7.14 19.42 17.31
N TYR A 61 7.17 19.91 16.09
CA TYR A 61 7.56 21.27 15.76
C TYR A 61 6.36 21.99 15.15
N THR A 62 6.18 23.24 15.52
CA THR A 62 5.24 24.15 14.85
C THR A 62 5.79 24.56 13.47
N ALA A 63 4.91 25.03 12.59
CA ALA A 63 5.32 25.52 11.27
C ALA A 63 6.42 26.60 11.38
N ASP A 64 6.25 27.56 12.29
CA ASP A 64 7.23 28.64 12.53
C ASP A 64 8.60 28.13 13.03
N GLU A 65 8.64 27.00 13.76
CA GLU A 65 9.89 26.38 14.20
C GLU A 65 10.60 25.66 13.05
N VAL A 66 9.84 24.96 12.20
CA VAL A 66 10.37 24.29 11.01
C VAL A 66 10.90 25.31 10.00
N ASP A 67 10.17 26.39 9.74
CA ASP A 67 10.59 27.43 8.80
C ASP A 67 11.92 28.08 9.24
N LYS A 68 12.10 28.32 10.54
CA LYS A 68 13.38 28.83 11.09
C LYS A 68 14.53 27.83 11.00
N GLU A 69 14.27 26.52 11.03
CA GLU A 69 15.31 25.50 10.86
C GLU A 69 15.69 25.29 9.37
N LEU A 70 14.75 25.49 8.45
CA LEU A 70 14.94 25.30 7.01
C LEU A 70 15.47 26.54 6.28
N GLU A 71 15.16 27.75 6.76
CA GLU A 71 15.76 29.01 6.29
C GLU A 71 17.17 29.18 6.91
N ARG A 72 18.17 28.57 6.27
CA ARG A 72 19.59 28.83 6.55
C ARG A 72 20.05 30.20 6.08
#